data_AF-A0A7S1S846-F1
#
_entry.id   AF-A0A7S1S846-F1
#
_cell.length_a   1.000
_cell.length_b   1.000
_cell.length_c   1.000
_cell.angle_alpha   90.00
_cell.angle_beta   90.00
_cell.angle_gamma   90.00
#
_symmetry.space_group_name_H-M   'P 1'
#
loop_
_entity.id
_entity.type
_entity.pdbx_description
1 polymer ?
#
loop_
_entity_poly.entity_id
_entity_poly.type
_entity_poly.pdbx_seq_one_letter_code
_entity_poly.pdbx_strand_id
1 'polypeptide(L)'
;TVARLVECAPTRAAVLELGDGLRGLLGPGVEEGTADKISAAFDRPRAPKYWFLKADEVRRWNKKEPLPCFQEAQKAGLLVELAVEPELALAGAFRRNALVVSHRWMESGKPDDGTQLCALKEHLEQDKEVKFVWQDWSCMPQEDKKGRRRTDAEQAYFKQALKNVNLLYLTMKVLIMLDLQYQ
;
A
#
# COMPACT_ATOMS: atom_id res chain seq x y z
N THR A 1 -13.66 -9.98 -11.82
CA THR A 1 -13.37 -8.77 -11.02
C THR A 1 -14.70 -8.20 -10.57
N VAL A 2 -14.96 -8.15 -9.26
CA VAL A 2 -16.19 -7.54 -8.72
C VAL A 2 -15.76 -6.23 -8.07
N ALA A 3 -16.12 -5.10 -8.70
CA ALA A 3 -15.90 -3.78 -8.11
C ALA A 3 -17.08 -3.49 -7.19
N ARG A 4 -16.82 -3.21 -5.91
CA ARG A 4 -17.83 -2.75 -4.95
C ARG A 4 -17.62 -1.25 -4.72
N LEU A 5 -18.69 -0.47 -4.89
CA LEU A 5 -18.71 0.97 -4.65
C LEU A 5 -19.10 1.25 -3.19
N VAL A 6 -18.39 2.18 -2.56
CA VAL A 6 -18.69 2.76 -1.24
C VAL A 6 -18.82 4.28 -1.42
N GLU A 7 -19.89 4.88 -0.88
CA GLU A 7 -20.20 6.31 -1.04
C GLU A 7 -20.09 7.05 0.30
N CYS A 8 -19.05 7.88 0.48
CA CYS A 8 -19.01 8.95 1.51
C CYS A 8 -18.83 10.28 0.77
N ALA A 9 -19.92 11.05 0.61
CA ALA A 9 -19.92 12.24 -0.22
C ALA A 9 -18.85 13.27 0.23
N PRO A 10 -18.05 13.87 -0.70
CA PRO A 10 -18.11 13.73 -2.16
C PRO A 10 -17.22 12.62 -2.77
N THR A 11 -16.57 11.78 -1.96
CA THR A 11 -15.62 10.76 -2.46
C THR A 11 -16.30 9.41 -2.72
N ARG A 12 -16.12 8.86 -3.92
CA ARG A 12 -16.52 7.48 -4.24
C ARG A 12 -15.32 6.56 -4.12
N ALA A 13 -15.41 5.52 -3.33
CA ALA A 13 -14.35 4.51 -3.23
C ALA A 13 -14.76 3.22 -3.95
N ALA A 14 -13.85 2.67 -4.75
CA ALA A 14 -14.00 1.38 -5.41
C ALA A 14 -12.88 0.45 -4.98
N VAL A 15 -13.19 -0.80 -4.69
CA VAL A 15 -12.19 -1.82 -4.36
C VAL A 15 -11.96 -2.70 -5.58
N LEU A 16 -10.69 -2.81 -6.01
CA LEU A 16 -10.28 -3.79 -7.01
C LEU A 16 -9.63 -4.99 -6.32
N GLU A 17 -10.29 -6.13 -6.46
CA GLU A 17 -9.76 -7.45 -6.14
C GLU A 17 -9.26 -8.10 -7.44
N LEU A 18 -7.95 -8.30 -7.56
CA LEU A 18 -7.38 -9.10 -8.65
C LEU A 18 -7.71 -10.57 -8.38
N GLY A 19 -8.55 -11.17 -9.25
CA GLY A 19 -8.95 -12.57 -9.14
C GLY A 19 -7.78 -13.55 -9.32
N ASP A 20 -7.98 -14.81 -8.92
CA ASP A 20 -6.98 -15.90 -8.89
C ASP A 20 -6.43 -16.36 -10.25
N GLY A 21 -6.61 -15.59 -11.32
CA GLY A 21 -6.29 -15.93 -12.71
C GLY A 21 -4.82 -16.10 -13.06
N LEU A 22 -3.88 -15.96 -12.11
CA LEU A 22 -2.44 -16.16 -12.37
C LEU A 22 -1.92 -17.57 -12.06
N ARG A 23 -2.75 -18.49 -11.54
CA ARG A 23 -2.30 -19.88 -11.27
C ARG A 23 -2.04 -20.73 -12.52
N GLY A 24 -2.41 -20.26 -13.71
CA GLY A 24 -2.33 -21.04 -14.96
C GLY A 24 -1.03 -20.90 -15.77
N LEU A 25 -0.06 -20.07 -15.36
CA LEU A 25 1.10 -19.73 -16.20
C LEU A 25 2.41 -20.48 -15.89
N LEU A 26 2.40 -21.42 -14.94
CA LEU A 26 3.57 -22.24 -14.61
C LEU A 26 3.29 -23.70 -14.96
N GLY A 27 3.43 -24.04 -16.24
CA GLY A 27 3.48 -25.43 -16.70
C GLY A 27 4.83 -26.08 -16.37
N PRO A 28 4.91 -27.42 -16.27
CA PRO A 28 6.12 -28.11 -15.86
C PRO A 28 7.09 -28.24 -17.04
N GLY A 29 8.33 -27.80 -16.87
CA GLY A 29 9.37 -27.94 -17.88
C GLY A 29 10.62 -27.14 -17.54
N VAL A 30 11.35 -27.55 -16.51
CA VAL A 30 12.73 -27.10 -16.29
C VAL A 30 13.60 -28.34 -16.20
N GLU A 31 14.43 -28.56 -17.22
CA GLU A 31 15.45 -29.61 -17.22
C GLU A 31 16.44 -29.43 -16.06
N GLU A 32 16.81 -30.53 -15.41
CA GLU A 32 17.61 -30.60 -14.17
C GLU A 32 18.96 -29.88 -14.22
N GLY A 33 19.49 -29.52 -15.40
CA GLY A 33 20.74 -28.76 -15.54
C GLY A 33 20.60 -27.23 -15.57
N THR A 34 19.38 -26.70 -15.70
CA THR A 34 19.11 -25.24 -15.81
C THR A 34 18.82 -24.61 -14.45
N ALA A 35 18.23 -25.36 -13.52
CA ALA A 35 17.89 -24.89 -12.17
C ALA A 35 19.14 -24.46 -11.37
N ASP A 36 20.24 -25.21 -11.49
CA ASP A 36 21.49 -24.94 -10.76
C ASP A 36 22.19 -23.66 -11.24
N LYS A 37 22.15 -23.38 -12.56
CA LYS A 37 22.71 -22.16 -13.15
C LYS A 37 21.86 -20.91 -12.88
N ILE A 38 20.54 -21.07 -12.75
CA ILE A 38 19.63 -19.99 -12.31
C ILE A 38 19.84 -19.68 -10.83
N SER A 39 20.07 -20.71 -9.99
CA SER A 39 20.26 -20.54 -8.55
C SER A 39 21.54 -19.75 -8.20
N ALA A 40 22.62 -19.95 -8.96
CA ALA A 40 23.92 -19.32 -8.71
C ALA A 40 24.00 -17.85 -9.20
N ALA A 41 23.10 -17.44 -10.10
CA ALA A 41 23.02 -16.05 -10.61
C ALA A 41 22.00 -15.18 -9.85
N PHE A 42 21.20 -15.78 -8.97
CA PHE A 42 20.16 -15.08 -8.22
C PHE A 42 20.67 -14.80 -6.80
N ASP A 43 21.55 -13.80 -6.67
CA ASP A 43 21.71 -13.10 -5.39
C ASP A 43 20.33 -12.53 -5.06
N ARG A 44 19.54 -13.27 -4.27
CA ARG A 44 18.12 -12.93 -4.02
C ARG A 44 18.14 -11.54 -3.39
N PRO A 45 17.65 -10.49 -4.09
CA PRO A 45 17.58 -9.19 -3.48
C PRO A 45 16.73 -9.33 -2.22
N ARG A 46 17.25 -8.86 -1.08
CA ARG A 46 16.48 -8.85 0.16
C ARG A 46 15.10 -8.27 -0.13
N ALA A 47 14.06 -8.96 0.32
CA ALA A 47 12.68 -8.57 0.10
C ALA A 47 12.49 -7.08 0.43
N PRO A 48 11.86 -6.30 -0.46
CA PRO A 48 11.63 -4.89 -0.18
C PRO A 48 10.77 -4.77 1.07
N LYS A 49 11.18 -3.84 1.94
CA LYS A 49 10.48 -3.53 3.17
C LYS A 49 9.62 -2.31 2.94
N TYR A 50 8.43 -2.32 3.52
CA TYR A 50 7.50 -1.19 3.47
C TYR A 50 6.90 -0.96 4.84
N TRP A 51 6.66 0.30 5.17
CA TRP A 51 5.86 0.68 6.31
C TRP A 51 4.38 0.63 5.95
N PHE A 52 3.56 0.15 6.87
CA PHE A 52 2.10 0.13 6.77
C PHE A 52 1.50 0.75 8.02
N LEU A 53 0.41 1.47 7.87
CA LEU A 53 -0.46 1.82 8.98
C LEU A 53 -1.13 0.55 9.53
N LYS A 54 -1.16 0.44 10.87
CA LYS A 54 -2.01 -0.54 11.56
C LYS A 54 -3.47 -0.18 11.33
N ALA A 55 -4.24 -1.06 10.72
CA ALA A 55 -5.65 -0.80 10.39
C ALA A 55 -6.49 -0.46 11.63
N ASP A 56 -6.20 -1.06 12.78
CA ASP A 56 -6.91 -0.76 14.04
C ASP A 56 -6.69 0.68 14.52
N GLU A 57 -5.50 1.24 14.29
CA GLU A 57 -5.24 2.65 14.62
C GLU A 57 -6.01 3.57 13.69
N VAL A 58 -6.16 3.20 12.41
CA VAL A 58 -6.97 3.96 11.44
C VAL A 58 -8.45 3.92 11.82
N ARG A 59 -8.98 2.74 12.21
CA ARG A 59 -10.36 2.60 12.70
C ARG A 59 -10.63 3.48 13.92
N ARG A 60 -9.70 3.49 14.88
CA ARG A 60 -9.77 4.30 16.11
C ARG A 60 -9.45 5.78 15.91
N TRP A 61 -8.94 6.17 14.74
CA TRP A 61 -8.54 7.54 14.49
C TRP A 61 -9.75 8.47 14.58
N ASN A 62 -9.75 9.34 15.59
CA ASN A 62 -10.85 10.23 15.92
C ASN A 62 -10.43 11.72 15.95
N LYS A 63 -9.24 12.03 15.43
CA LYS A 63 -8.76 13.40 15.33
C LYS A 63 -9.53 14.13 14.24
N LYS A 64 -9.62 15.46 14.38
CA LYS A 64 -10.23 16.32 13.37
C LYS A 64 -9.36 16.40 12.12
N GLU A 65 -8.06 16.17 12.27
CA GLU A 65 -7.08 16.18 11.20
C GLU A 65 -7.02 14.82 10.46
N PRO A 66 -6.70 14.84 9.15
CA PRO A 66 -6.36 13.65 8.38
C PRO A 66 -5.22 12.82 8.99
N LEU A 67 -4.97 11.65 8.42
CA LEU A 67 -3.85 10.81 8.85
C LEU A 67 -2.51 11.57 8.75
N PRO A 68 -1.61 11.37 9.72
CA PRO A 68 -0.34 12.09 9.77
C PRO A 68 0.59 11.66 8.64
N CYS A 69 1.56 12.52 8.31
CA CYS A 69 2.62 12.14 7.38
C CYS A 69 3.47 11.01 7.96
N PHE A 70 4.26 10.34 7.12
CA PHE A 70 5.08 9.20 7.52
C PHE A 70 5.89 9.42 8.80
N GLN A 71 6.59 10.54 8.93
CA GLN A 71 7.45 10.80 10.07
C GLN A 71 6.66 10.96 11.37
N GLU A 72 5.51 11.64 11.31
CA GLU A 72 4.61 11.80 12.44
C GLU A 72 3.95 10.47 12.81
N ALA A 73 3.54 9.68 11.80
CA ALA A 73 2.98 8.35 11.97
C ALA A 73 4.00 7.39 12.61
N GLN A 74 5.25 7.45 12.18
CA GLN A 74 6.36 6.67 12.73
C GLN A 74 6.62 7.05 14.19
N LYS A 75 6.75 8.35 14.48
CA LYS A 75 6.93 8.86 15.85
C LYS A 75 5.77 8.49 16.78
N ALA A 76 4.56 8.47 16.25
CA ALA A 76 3.36 8.08 16.99
C ALA A 76 3.16 6.55 17.10
N GLY A 77 4.07 5.74 16.56
CA GLY A 77 3.98 4.29 16.62
C GLY A 77 2.79 3.71 15.85
N LEU A 78 2.31 4.41 14.82
CA LEU A 78 1.18 3.97 13.98
C LEU A 78 1.59 2.97 12.90
N LEU A 79 2.89 2.93 12.60
CA LEU A 79 3.44 2.15 11.50
C LEU A 79 4.04 0.82 11.96
N VAL A 80 3.95 -0.18 11.09
CA VAL A 80 4.64 -1.46 11.19
C VAL A 80 5.39 -1.72 9.90
N GLU A 81 6.63 -2.21 10.01
CA GLU A 81 7.43 -2.59 8.84
C GLU A 81 7.12 -4.04 8.45
N LEU A 82 6.84 -4.27 7.17
CA LEU A 82 6.67 -5.60 6.60
C LEU A 82 7.65 -5.81 5.45
N ALA A 83 8.30 -6.98 5.44
CA ALA A 83 9.01 -7.47 4.27
C ALA A 83 8.00 -8.09 3.30
N VAL A 84 7.97 -7.60 2.06
CA VAL A 84 7.08 -8.12 1.01
C VAL A 84 7.92 -8.93 0.05
N GLU A 85 8.03 -10.23 0.33
CA GLU A 85 8.68 -11.18 -0.57
C GLU A 85 7.86 -11.32 -1.86
N PRO A 86 8.43 -11.04 -3.05
CA PRO A 86 7.69 -11.07 -4.30
C PRO A 86 6.96 -12.39 -4.56
N GLU A 87 7.60 -13.53 -4.26
CA GLU A 87 7.05 -14.86 -4.47
C GLU A 87 5.83 -15.11 -3.57
N LEU A 88 5.94 -14.75 -2.29
CA LEU A 88 4.82 -14.86 -1.34
C LEU A 88 3.68 -13.90 -1.68
N ALA A 89 4.03 -12.69 -2.12
CA ALA A 89 3.06 -11.69 -2.51
C ALA A 89 2.27 -12.12 -3.75
N LEU A 90 2.96 -12.65 -4.78
CA LEU A 90 2.35 -13.21 -5.98
C LEU A 90 1.50 -14.45 -5.66
N ALA A 91 1.90 -15.27 -4.69
CA ALA A 91 1.11 -16.40 -4.19
C ALA A 91 -0.13 -15.97 -3.38
N GLY A 92 -0.29 -14.66 -3.11
CA GLY A 92 -1.47 -14.08 -2.47
C GLY A 92 -1.38 -13.94 -0.95
N ALA A 93 -0.19 -14.04 -0.34
CA ALA A 93 -0.01 -14.00 1.11
C ALA A 93 -0.57 -12.73 1.78
N PHE A 94 -0.64 -11.62 1.05
CA PHE A 94 -1.10 -10.33 1.55
C PHE A 94 -2.51 -9.94 1.09
N ARG A 95 -3.14 -10.70 0.18
CA ARG A 95 -4.44 -10.34 -0.42
C ARG A 95 -5.57 -10.22 0.58
N ARG A 96 -5.53 -10.93 1.72
CA ARG A 96 -6.62 -10.86 2.71
C ARG A 96 -6.43 -9.72 3.71
N ASN A 97 -5.20 -9.47 4.11
CA ASN A 97 -4.89 -8.65 5.29
C ASN A 97 -4.17 -7.33 4.98
N ALA A 98 -3.73 -7.09 3.75
CA ALA A 98 -3.12 -5.85 3.33
C ALA A 98 -3.98 -5.11 2.30
N LEU A 99 -4.07 -3.80 2.46
CA LEU A 99 -4.82 -2.89 1.61
C LEU A 99 -3.89 -1.75 1.15
N VAL A 100 -3.88 -1.48 -0.14
CA VAL A 100 -3.14 -0.37 -0.76
C VAL A 100 -4.15 0.68 -1.20
N VAL A 101 -3.94 1.93 -0.79
CA VAL A 101 -4.82 3.04 -1.11
C VAL A 101 -4.25 3.81 -2.30
N SER A 102 -4.98 3.78 -3.41
CA SER A 102 -4.74 4.64 -4.56
C SER A 102 -5.66 5.85 -4.46
N HIS A 103 -5.09 7.03 -4.28
CA HIS A 103 -5.86 8.27 -4.15
C HIS A 103 -5.17 9.44 -4.85
N ARG A 104 -5.93 10.50 -5.10
CA ARG A 104 -5.40 11.78 -5.55
C ARG A 104 -5.02 12.63 -4.34
N TRP A 105 -3.92 13.37 -4.45
CA TRP A 105 -3.62 14.43 -3.50
C TRP A 105 -4.45 15.68 -3.78
N MET A 106 -5.15 16.17 -2.75
CA MET A 106 -5.92 17.42 -2.84
C MET A 106 -5.00 18.63 -3.03
N GLU A 107 -3.96 18.75 -2.20
CA GLU A 107 -2.96 19.80 -2.29
C GLU A 107 -1.55 19.26 -1.97
N SER A 108 -0.52 19.92 -2.48
CA SER A 108 0.86 19.61 -2.09
C SER A 108 1.05 19.87 -0.59
N GLY A 109 1.38 18.81 0.15
CA GLY A 109 1.55 18.80 1.61
C GLY A 109 0.25 18.60 2.41
N LYS A 110 -0.88 18.42 1.74
CA LYS A 110 -2.19 18.12 2.33
C LYS A 110 -2.96 17.20 1.38
N PRO A 111 -2.68 15.88 1.40
CA PRO A 111 -3.25 14.93 0.44
C PRO A 111 -4.74 14.69 0.64
N ASP A 112 -5.23 14.87 1.87
CA ASP A 112 -6.61 14.61 2.27
C ASP A 112 -7.16 15.81 3.06
N ASP A 113 -8.45 16.09 2.90
CA ASP A 113 -9.23 17.06 3.67
C ASP A 113 -10.14 16.40 4.73
N GLY A 114 -10.07 15.07 4.83
CA GLY A 114 -10.81 14.22 5.75
C GLY A 114 -11.81 13.31 5.03
N THR A 115 -12.15 13.63 3.77
CA THR A 115 -13.11 12.83 2.98
C THR A 115 -12.54 11.47 2.59
N GLN A 116 -11.25 11.39 2.28
CA GLN A 116 -10.60 10.12 1.93
C GLN A 116 -10.43 9.24 3.18
N LEU A 117 -10.10 9.86 4.32
CA LEU A 117 -10.10 9.17 5.60
C LEU A 117 -11.49 8.62 5.98
N CYS A 118 -12.57 9.37 5.73
CA CYS A 118 -13.94 8.84 5.92
C CYS A 118 -14.13 7.54 5.14
N ALA A 119 -13.88 7.57 3.83
CA ALA A 119 -14.06 6.43 2.95
C ALA A 119 -13.16 5.25 3.33
N LEU A 120 -11.90 5.51 3.71
CA LEU A 120 -10.99 4.49 4.21
C LEU A 120 -11.54 3.82 5.47
N LYS A 121 -12.03 4.60 6.44
CA LYS A 121 -12.59 4.06 7.68
C LYS A 121 -13.83 3.22 7.41
N GLU A 122 -14.75 3.70 6.58
CA GLU A 122 -15.93 2.93 6.18
C GLU A 122 -15.56 1.59 5.53
N HIS A 123 -14.58 1.60 4.64
CA HIS A 123 -14.08 0.37 4.04
C HIS A 123 -13.48 -0.58 5.09
N LEU A 124 -12.64 -0.08 6.00
CA LEU A 124 -12.05 -0.88 7.08
C LEU A 124 -13.06 -1.36 8.13
N GLU A 125 -14.20 -0.69 8.25
CA GLU A 125 -15.33 -1.13 9.07
C GLU A 125 -16.06 -2.31 8.44
N GLN A 126 -16.16 -2.34 7.11
CA GLN A 126 -16.75 -3.46 6.37
C GLN A 126 -15.79 -4.64 6.21
N ASP A 127 -14.48 -4.37 6.12
CA ASP A 127 -13.44 -5.38 5.96
C ASP A 127 -12.54 -5.44 7.20
N LYS A 128 -12.94 -6.32 8.13
CA LYS A 128 -12.20 -6.56 9.38
C LYS A 128 -10.97 -7.45 9.20
N GLU A 129 -10.80 -8.11 8.05
CA GLU A 129 -9.61 -8.93 7.78
C GLU A 129 -8.37 -8.07 7.47
N VAL A 130 -8.58 -6.83 7.01
CA VAL A 130 -7.49 -5.87 6.78
C VAL A 130 -6.83 -5.48 8.10
N LYS A 131 -5.52 -5.74 8.17
CA LYS A 131 -4.62 -5.43 9.28
C LYS A 131 -3.59 -4.35 8.92
N PHE A 132 -3.23 -4.26 7.65
CA PHE A 132 -2.18 -3.39 7.14
C PHE A 132 -2.73 -2.49 6.04
N VAL A 133 -2.54 -1.19 6.18
CA VAL A 133 -2.95 -0.20 5.17
C VAL A 133 -1.73 0.54 4.68
N TRP A 134 -1.53 0.55 3.37
CA TRP A 134 -0.50 1.34 2.72
C TRP A 134 -1.13 2.54 2.03
N GLN A 135 -0.69 3.74 2.39
CA GLN A 135 -0.94 4.96 1.63
C GLN A 135 0.35 5.77 1.58
N ASP A 136 0.65 6.37 0.43
CA ASP A 136 1.91 7.07 0.19
C ASP A 136 2.25 8.12 1.26
N TRP A 137 1.28 8.97 1.65
CA TRP A 137 1.46 10.05 2.63
C TRP A 137 1.97 9.58 3.99
N SER A 138 1.37 8.51 4.51
CA SER A 138 1.68 8.00 5.85
C SER A 138 2.71 6.87 5.83
N CYS A 139 3.00 6.27 4.68
CA CYS A 139 3.88 5.10 4.56
C CYS A 139 5.20 5.38 3.83
N MET A 140 5.36 6.58 3.26
CA MET A 140 6.60 7.05 2.63
C MET A 140 7.05 8.40 3.20
N PRO A 141 8.35 8.62 3.42
CA PRO A 141 8.88 9.88 3.90
C PRO A 141 8.48 11.05 3.02
N GLN A 142 7.95 12.09 3.66
CA GLN A 142 7.47 13.29 2.98
C GLN A 142 8.44 14.46 3.17
N GLU A 143 8.54 15.29 2.15
CA GLU A 143 9.09 16.65 2.25
C GLU A 143 7.91 17.61 2.44
N ASP A 144 8.07 18.64 3.25
CA ASP A 144 7.01 19.63 3.46
C ASP A 144 7.41 21.01 2.91
N LYS A 145 6.39 21.84 2.66
CA LYS A 145 6.56 23.24 2.23
C LYS A 145 7.17 24.13 3.32
N LYS A 146 7.27 23.64 4.56
CA LYS A 146 7.87 24.36 5.70
C LYS A 146 9.39 24.14 5.79
N GLY A 147 9.97 23.44 4.82
CA GLY A 147 11.42 23.28 4.66
C GLY A 147 11.95 21.98 5.25
N ARG A 148 11.10 21.06 5.74
CA ARG A 148 11.58 19.75 6.17
C ARG A 148 12.01 18.93 4.97
N ARG A 149 13.28 18.55 4.97
CA ARG A 149 13.88 17.63 4.01
C ARG A 149 13.93 16.22 4.59
N ARG A 150 13.89 15.23 3.70
CA ARG A 150 14.20 13.85 4.07
C ARG A 150 15.66 13.76 4.50
N THR A 151 15.92 13.04 5.58
CA THR A 151 17.25 12.55 5.94
C THR A 151 17.78 11.58 4.87
N ASP A 152 19.08 11.27 4.89
CA ASP A 152 19.65 10.32 3.94
C ASP A 152 19.03 8.92 4.05
N ALA A 153 18.72 8.49 5.27
CA ALA A 153 18.04 7.21 5.52
C ALA A 153 16.61 7.19 4.95
N GLU A 154 15.85 8.26 5.17
CA GLU A 154 14.51 8.43 4.59
C GLU A 154 14.56 8.53 3.07
N GLN A 155 15.56 9.21 2.52
CA GLN A 155 15.74 9.33 1.09
C GLN A 155 16.08 7.98 0.44
N ALA A 156 16.89 7.15 1.11
CA ALA A 156 17.20 5.80 0.68
C ALA A 156 15.95 4.91 0.69
N TYR A 157 15.20 4.91 1.81
CA TYR A 157 13.94 4.16 1.90
C TYR A 157 12.92 4.64 0.87
N PHE A 158 12.74 5.95 0.69
CA PHE A 158 11.82 6.50 -0.31
C PHE A 158 12.16 6.01 -1.71
N LYS A 159 13.44 6.04 -2.11
CA LYS A 159 13.88 5.55 -3.43
C LYS A 159 13.62 4.05 -3.58
N GLN A 160 13.89 3.25 -2.55
CA GLN A 160 13.63 1.82 -2.56
C GLN A 160 12.13 1.52 -2.70
N ALA A 161 11.30 2.14 -1.85
CA ALA A 161 9.86 1.93 -1.85
C ALA A 161 9.25 2.36 -3.20
N LEU A 162 9.65 3.52 -3.73
CA LEU A 162 9.18 4.02 -5.01
C LEU A 162 9.56 3.08 -6.17
N LYS A 163 10.79 2.57 -6.19
CA LYS A 163 11.26 1.62 -7.23
C LYS A 163 10.41 0.34 -7.28
N ASN A 164 9.85 -0.08 -6.15
CA ASN A 164 9.17 -1.36 -6.01
C ASN A 164 7.67 -1.22 -5.70
N VAL A 165 7.10 -0.01 -5.74
CA VAL A 165 5.72 0.24 -5.27
C VAL A 165 4.67 -0.54 -6.07
N ASN A 166 4.94 -0.82 -7.35
CA ASN A 166 4.07 -1.61 -8.21
C ASN A 166 3.83 -3.02 -7.67
N LEU A 167 4.78 -3.60 -6.92
CA LEU A 167 4.59 -4.90 -6.28
C LEU A 167 3.37 -4.87 -5.35
N LEU A 168 3.18 -3.78 -4.59
CA LEU A 168 2.05 -3.64 -3.68
C LEU A 168 0.73 -3.62 -4.46
N TYR A 169 0.64 -2.77 -5.50
CA TYR A 169 -0.56 -2.63 -6.33
C TYR A 169 -0.93 -3.90 -7.11
N LEU A 170 0.05 -4.74 -7.45
CA LEU A 170 -0.17 -5.98 -8.20
C LEU A 170 -0.53 -7.19 -7.31
N THR A 171 -0.20 -7.15 -6.01
CA THR A 171 -0.28 -8.34 -5.14
C THR A 171 -1.22 -8.20 -3.95
N MET A 172 -1.69 -6.99 -3.66
CA MET A 172 -2.56 -6.68 -2.53
C MET A 172 -3.91 -6.13 -3.01
N LYS A 173 -4.87 -5.99 -2.09
CA LYS A 173 -6.14 -5.31 -2.38
C LYS A 173 -5.88 -3.85 -2.65
N VAL A 174 -6.55 -3.28 -3.65
CA VAL A 174 -6.42 -1.85 -3.96
C VAL A 174 -7.75 -1.14 -3.72
N LEU A 175 -7.76 -0.20 -2.77
CA LEU A 175 -8.84 0.76 -2.59
C LEU A 175 -8.53 1.98 -3.45
N ILE A 176 -9.32 2.17 -4.51
CA ILE A 176 -9.23 3.34 -5.39
C ILE A 176 -10.25 4.37 -4.91
N MET A 177 -9.76 5.55 -4.52
CA MET A 177 -10.58 6.70 -4.16
C MET A 177 -10.75 7.60 -5.40
N LEU A 178 -11.96 7.62 -5.93
CA LEU A 178 -12.38 8.41 -7.09
C LEU A 178 -13.06 9.70 -6.62
N ASP A 179 -12.61 10.81 -7.19
CA ASP A 179 -13.24 12.12 -7.09
C ASP A 179 -13.99 12.42 -8.40
N LEU A 180 -15.12 13.14 -8.32
CA LEU A 180 -16.00 13.48 -9.44
C LEU A 180 -15.34 14.36 -10.52
N GLN A 181 -14.13 14.88 -10.28
CA GLN A 181 -13.34 15.60 -11.28
C GLN A 181 -12.76 14.72 -12.41
N TYR A 182 -12.99 13.40 -12.37
CA TYR A 182 -12.63 12.46 -13.46
C TYR A 182 -13.81 12.11 -14.39
N GLN A 183 -14.87 12.91 -14.42
CA GLN A 183 -15.96 12.79 -15.40
C GLN A 183 -15.65 13.52 -16.71
#